data_AF-A0A0P8YT06-F1
#
_entry.id   AF-A0A0P8YT06-F1
#
_cell.length_a   1.000
_cell.length_b   1.000
_cell.length_c   1.000
_cell.angle_alpha   90.00
_cell.angle_beta   90.00
_cell.angle_gamma   90.00
#
_symmetry.space_group_name_H-M   'P 1'
#
loop_
_entity.id
_entity.type
_entity.pdbx_description
1 polymer ?
#
loop_
_entity_poly.entity_id
_entity_poly.type
_entity_poly.pdbx_seq_one_letter_code
_entity_poly.pdbx_strand_id
1 'polypeptide(L)'
;MEGLVKSCDQAMEENNYNEPTQELPFCFIRGSDPRAATCRGKLQSKRCKLNQEINKELRLRAGAENLYKATTNRKLRDTVALELSFVNSNLQLLKEQLAELNSSMEIYQSESHNGVMPMIPLGLKETKEIDFMEAFSDFILEHYSEEPSTYVDAIADITDTRQACKTPSRDALGTALLFRYYNLLYYVERRFIPPDRNIGIFFEWYDSLTGVPSCQRTISFEKACTLFNLGAIYTQIGTRHDRTTADGLNASVDSFLRAAGIFRHIYDTFTNAPSMDLKPQVLDVLVSLMLSQARECLFAKFQLQTEILCEPESMDHSRIIIKLAVLMRRMA
;
A
#
# COMPACT_ATOMS: atom_id res chain seq x y z
N MET A 1 -15.48 23.79 1.74
CA MET A 1 -14.79 22.59 1.21
C MET A 1 -15.49 22.06 -0.05
N GLU A 2 -16.14 22.94 -0.84
CA GLU A 2 -16.80 22.60 -2.12
C GLU A 2 -16.06 23.20 -3.34
N GLY A 3 -15.07 24.07 -3.13
CA GLY A 3 -14.35 24.78 -4.19
C GLY A 3 -13.14 24.03 -4.78
N LEU A 4 -12.66 22.97 -4.12
CA LEU A 4 -11.52 22.17 -4.60
C LEU A 4 -11.95 20.94 -5.42
N VAL A 5 -13.20 20.48 -5.26
CA VAL A 5 -13.76 19.38 -6.08
C VAL A 5 -14.26 19.91 -7.42
N LYS A 6 -14.85 21.11 -7.45
CA LYS A 6 -15.33 21.76 -8.70
C LYS A 6 -14.22 22.14 -9.69
N SER A 7 -12.98 22.31 -9.24
CA SER A 7 -11.86 22.67 -10.12
C SER A 7 -11.35 21.50 -10.96
N CYS A 8 -11.66 20.25 -10.60
CA CYS A 8 -11.28 19.09 -11.40
C CYS A 8 -12.32 18.80 -12.50
N ASP A 9 -13.61 19.00 -12.19
CA ASP A 9 -14.71 18.73 -13.12
C ASP A 9 -14.87 19.81 -14.21
N GLN A 10 -14.49 21.07 -13.92
CA GLN A 10 -14.57 22.17 -14.91
C GLN A 10 -13.38 22.25 -15.88
N ALA A 11 -12.34 21.44 -15.70
CA ALA A 11 -11.21 21.39 -16.63
C ALA A 11 -11.42 20.40 -17.80
N MET A 12 -12.58 19.72 -17.87
CA MET A 12 -12.87 18.69 -18.87
C MET A 12 -13.87 19.07 -19.97
N GLU A 13 -14.41 20.30 -19.99
CA GLU A 13 -15.48 20.68 -20.95
C GLU A 13 -15.15 21.76 -21.99
N GLU A 14 -13.90 22.23 -22.09
CA GLU A 14 -13.49 23.08 -23.21
C GLU A 14 -12.23 22.52 -23.88
N ASN A 15 -12.41 21.62 -24.86
CA ASN A 15 -11.52 21.46 -26.01
C ASN A 15 -12.17 20.52 -27.03
N ASN A 16 -12.80 21.11 -28.05
CA ASN A 16 -13.29 20.37 -29.21
C ASN A 16 -12.60 20.94 -30.46
N TYR A 17 -11.64 20.20 -31.03
CA TYR A 17 -11.68 19.63 -32.38
C TYR A 17 -10.29 19.24 -32.90
N ASN A 18 -10.16 17.95 -33.24
CA ASN A 18 -9.28 17.36 -34.26
C ASN A 18 -7.76 17.32 -34.02
N GLU A 19 -7.31 16.45 -33.11
CA GLU A 19 -6.04 15.73 -33.29
C GLU A 19 -6.31 14.22 -33.34
N PRO A 20 -5.63 13.46 -34.22
CA PRO A 20 -5.78 12.02 -34.27
C PRO A 20 -5.32 11.45 -32.93
N THR A 21 -6.19 10.68 -32.28
CA THR A 21 -5.87 9.89 -31.08
C THR A 21 -4.68 8.99 -31.36
N GLN A 22 -3.49 9.47 -31.03
CA GLN A 22 -2.33 8.61 -30.82
C GLN A 22 -2.66 7.76 -29.59
N GLU A 23 -3.08 6.52 -29.85
CA GLU A 23 -3.13 5.47 -28.86
C GLU A 23 -1.77 5.47 -28.12
N LEU A 24 -1.78 5.91 -26.86
CA LEU A 24 -0.62 5.73 -26.00
C LEU A 24 -0.35 4.23 -25.96
N PRO A 25 0.82 3.76 -26.43
CA PRO A 25 1.08 2.34 -26.50
C PRO A 25 0.93 1.76 -25.09
N PHE A 26 0.20 0.64 -24.97
CA PHE A 26 0.08 -0.15 -23.75
C PHE A 26 1.46 -0.64 -23.32
N CYS A 27 2.25 0.24 -22.71
CA CYS A 27 3.60 -0.09 -22.26
C CYS A 27 3.46 -0.95 -21.00
N PHE A 28 3.85 -2.21 -21.11
CA PHE A 28 3.97 -3.10 -19.96
C PHE A 28 4.96 -2.48 -18.96
N ILE A 29 4.45 -2.07 -17.79
CA ILE A 29 5.30 -1.53 -16.71
C ILE A 29 5.80 -2.72 -15.90
N ARG A 30 7.03 -3.15 -16.18
CA ARG A 30 7.67 -4.22 -15.42
C ARG A 30 7.87 -3.79 -13.97
N GLY A 31 7.48 -4.65 -13.02
CA GLY A 31 7.79 -4.47 -11.61
C GLY A 31 9.31 -4.47 -11.35
N SER A 32 9.71 -4.18 -10.12
CA SER A 32 11.13 -4.27 -9.72
C SER A 32 11.61 -5.72 -9.87
N ASP A 33 12.84 -5.92 -10.35
CA ASP A 33 13.43 -7.26 -10.40
C ASP A 33 13.48 -7.86 -8.98
N PRO A 34 12.78 -8.98 -8.70
CA PRO A 34 12.82 -9.63 -7.38
C PRO A 34 14.23 -10.10 -6.99
N ARG A 35 15.14 -10.24 -7.97
CA ARG A 35 16.53 -10.66 -7.80
C ARG A 35 17.50 -9.49 -7.70
N ALA A 36 17.06 -8.24 -7.90
CA ALA A 36 17.90 -7.07 -7.69
C ALA A 36 18.26 -6.96 -6.20
N ALA A 37 19.51 -7.29 -5.87
CA ALA A 37 20.03 -7.44 -4.51
C ALA A 37 20.23 -6.10 -3.76
N THR A 38 19.31 -5.16 -3.92
CA THR A 38 19.27 -3.92 -3.13
C THR A 38 19.02 -4.25 -1.65
N CYS A 39 19.53 -3.44 -0.72
CA CYS A 39 19.25 -3.62 0.71
C CYS A 39 17.74 -3.70 1.01
N ARG A 40 16.94 -2.93 0.25
CA ARG A 40 15.46 -2.96 0.26
C ARG A 40 14.88 -4.26 -0.26
N GLY A 41 15.35 -4.76 -1.41
CA GLY A 41 14.92 -6.04 -1.98
C GLY A 41 15.24 -7.22 -1.05
N LYS A 42 16.42 -7.20 -0.40
CA LYS A 42 16.79 -8.18 0.64
C LYS A 42 15.84 -8.13 1.85
N LEU A 43 15.49 -6.93 2.31
CA LEU A 43 14.53 -6.74 3.39
C LEU A 43 13.15 -7.30 3.01
N GLN A 44 12.65 -6.97 1.82
CA GLN A 44 11.38 -7.50 1.33
C GLN A 44 11.40 -9.02 1.18
N SER A 45 12.48 -9.60 0.65
CA SER A 45 12.62 -11.06 0.54
C SER A 45 12.63 -11.75 1.90
N LYS A 46 13.28 -11.16 2.91
CA LYS A 46 13.23 -11.65 4.30
C LYS A 46 11.82 -11.55 4.88
N ARG A 47 11.12 -10.43 4.69
CA ARG A 47 9.71 -10.22 5.09
C ARG A 47 8.80 -11.31 4.48
N CYS A 48 8.88 -11.50 3.17
CA CYS A 48 8.11 -12.51 2.46
C CYS A 48 8.38 -13.93 2.98
N LYS A 49 9.64 -14.29 3.24
CA LYS A 49 10.00 -15.59 3.84
C LYS A 49 9.43 -15.75 5.25
N LEU A 50 9.55 -14.73 6.10
CA LEU A 50 8.96 -14.75 7.45
C LEU A 50 7.45 -14.92 7.39
N ASN A 51 6.77 -14.17 6.51
CA ASN A 51 5.34 -14.32 6.31
C ASN A 51 4.98 -15.74 5.84
N GLN A 52 5.74 -16.35 4.93
CA GLN A 52 5.52 -17.75 4.51
C GLN A 52 5.61 -18.73 5.69
N GLU A 53 6.62 -18.61 6.55
CA GLU A 53 6.76 -19.45 7.74
C GLU A 53 5.64 -19.19 8.76
N ILE A 54 5.25 -17.93 9.00
CA ILE A 54 4.11 -17.60 9.88
C ILE A 54 2.83 -18.28 9.38
N ASN A 55 2.57 -18.25 8.07
CA ASN A 55 1.39 -18.91 7.52
C ASN A 55 1.41 -20.43 7.64
N LYS A 56 2.60 -21.02 7.51
CA LYS A 56 2.78 -22.46 7.69
C LYS A 56 2.47 -22.84 9.14
N GLU A 57 3.01 -22.09 10.10
CA GLU A 57 2.74 -22.30 11.52
C GLU A 57 1.27 -22.03 11.89
N LEU A 58 0.62 -21.01 11.31
CA LEU A 58 -0.82 -20.77 11.52
C LEU A 58 -1.67 -21.94 11.03
N ARG A 59 -1.31 -22.55 9.90
CA ARG A 59 -1.98 -23.75 9.37
C ARG A 59 -1.74 -24.97 10.26
N LEU A 60 -0.52 -25.18 10.73
CA LEU A 60 -0.19 -26.24 11.69
C LEU A 60 -1.00 -26.07 12.98
N ARG A 61 -1.09 -24.85 13.49
CA ARG A 61 -1.89 -24.52 14.67
C ARG A 61 -3.36 -24.87 14.47
N ALA A 62 -3.96 -24.41 13.37
CA ALA A 62 -5.37 -24.70 13.07
C ALA A 62 -5.63 -26.21 12.95
N GLY A 63 -4.73 -26.95 12.30
CA GLY A 63 -4.78 -28.41 12.22
C GLY A 63 -4.70 -29.09 13.59
N ALA A 64 -3.75 -28.66 14.43
CA ALA A 64 -3.59 -29.16 15.79
C ALA A 64 -4.80 -28.83 16.68
N GLU A 65 -5.37 -27.63 16.61
CA GLU A 65 -6.58 -27.25 17.35
C GLU A 65 -7.78 -28.12 16.95
N ASN A 66 -7.94 -28.42 15.66
CA ASN A 66 -9.01 -29.28 15.16
C ASN A 66 -8.82 -30.73 15.64
N LEU A 67 -7.59 -31.25 15.58
CA LEU A 67 -7.27 -32.59 16.09
C LEU A 67 -7.48 -32.70 17.60
N TYR A 68 -7.10 -31.66 18.36
CA TYR A 68 -7.31 -31.58 19.80
C TYR A 68 -8.80 -31.67 20.16
N LYS A 69 -9.65 -30.95 19.40
CA LYS A 69 -11.11 -30.96 19.57
C LYS A 69 -11.75 -32.28 19.17
N ALA A 70 -11.25 -32.92 18.12
CA ALA A 70 -11.81 -34.18 17.59
C ALA A 70 -11.37 -35.43 18.38
N THR A 71 -10.23 -35.36 19.07
CA THR A 71 -9.64 -36.51 19.75
C THR A 71 -10.30 -36.81 21.09
N THR A 72 -10.74 -38.05 21.30
CA THR A 72 -11.27 -38.56 22.58
C THR A 72 -10.21 -39.32 23.41
N ASN A 73 -9.07 -39.67 22.81
CA ASN A 73 -7.97 -40.35 23.48
C ASN A 73 -7.15 -39.37 24.32
N ARG A 74 -7.13 -39.56 25.65
CA ARG A 74 -6.43 -38.68 26.59
C ARG A 74 -4.93 -38.53 26.32
N LYS A 75 -4.22 -39.61 26.00
CA LYS A 75 -2.77 -39.55 25.73
C LYS A 75 -2.47 -38.73 24.48
N LEU A 76 -3.21 -38.98 23.41
CA LEU A 76 -3.06 -38.22 22.16
C LEU A 76 -3.42 -36.75 22.36
N ARG A 77 -4.46 -36.46 23.15
CA ARG A 77 -4.85 -35.09 23.49
C ARG A 77 -3.75 -34.35 24.26
N ASP A 78 -3.09 -34.99 25.21
CA ASP A 78 -1.96 -34.40 25.95
C ASP A 78 -0.76 -34.13 25.01
N THR A 79 -0.47 -35.03 24.07
CA THR A 79 0.56 -34.81 23.04
C THR A 79 0.22 -33.63 22.14
N VAL A 80 -1.02 -33.54 21.64
CA VAL A 80 -1.47 -32.43 20.78
C VAL A 80 -1.44 -31.10 21.54
N ALA A 81 -1.74 -31.08 22.85
CA ALA A 81 -1.62 -29.87 23.67
C ALA A 81 -0.17 -29.34 23.71
N LEU A 82 0.80 -30.24 23.82
CA LEU A 82 2.22 -29.90 23.87
C LEU A 82 2.74 -29.42 22.50
N GLU A 83 2.28 -30.05 21.41
CA GLU A 83 2.56 -29.56 20.06
C GLU A 83 1.94 -28.18 19.82
N LEU A 84 0.71 -27.94 20.31
CA LEU A 84 0.05 -26.65 20.20
C LEU A 84 0.82 -25.54 20.93
N SER A 85 1.40 -25.83 22.10
CA SER A 85 2.22 -24.85 22.82
C SER A 85 3.53 -24.56 22.07
N PHE A 86 4.17 -25.57 21.46
CA PHE A 86 5.34 -25.39 20.62
C PHE A 86 5.06 -24.51 19.40
N VAL A 87 3.99 -24.81 18.66
CA VAL A 87 3.55 -24.01 17.50
C VAL A 87 3.23 -22.57 17.89
N ASN A 88 2.58 -22.35 19.04
CA ASN A 88 2.31 -21.00 19.54
C ASN A 88 3.60 -20.23 19.88
N SER A 89 4.60 -20.89 20.46
CA SER A 89 5.90 -20.29 20.75
C SER A 89 6.64 -19.91 19.45
N ASN A 90 6.63 -20.78 18.44
CA ASN A 90 7.24 -20.50 17.14
C ASN A 90 6.54 -19.34 16.42
N LEU A 91 5.20 -19.30 16.45
CA LEU A 91 4.42 -18.19 15.90
C LEU A 91 4.78 -16.86 16.56
N GLN A 92 4.99 -16.85 17.87
CA GLN A 92 5.39 -15.65 18.59
C GLN A 92 6.79 -15.19 18.13
N LEU A 93 7.77 -16.09 18.09
CA LEU A 93 9.13 -15.77 17.62
C LEU A 93 9.13 -15.21 16.20
N LEU A 94 8.41 -15.84 15.28
CA LEU A 94 8.35 -15.39 13.88
C LEU A 94 7.69 -14.01 13.76
N LYS A 95 6.65 -13.73 14.57
CA LYS A 95 6.01 -12.40 14.61
C LYS A 95 6.93 -11.33 15.19
N GLU A 96 7.72 -11.66 16.20
CA GLU A 96 8.73 -10.75 16.77
C GLU A 96 9.83 -10.44 15.74
N GLN A 97 10.34 -11.46 15.02
CA GLN A 97 11.30 -11.27 13.93
C GLN A 97 10.73 -10.40 12.80
N LEU A 98 9.45 -10.59 12.46
CA LEU A 98 8.77 -9.75 11.47
C LEU A 98 8.64 -8.30 11.97
N ALA A 99 8.30 -8.09 13.24
CA ALA A 99 8.21 -6.77 13.85
C ALA A 99 9.56 -6.04 13.87
N GLU A 100 10.64 -6.74 14.21
CA GLU A 100 12.01 -6.21 14.14
C GLU A 100 12.35 -5.80 12.71
N LEU A 101 12.04 -6.64 11.73
CA LEU A 101 12.27 -6.32 10.32
C LEU A 101 11.41 -5.14 9.83
N ASN A 102 10.20 -4.97 10.39
CA ASN A 102 9.32 -3.83 10.14
C ASN A 102 9.86 -2.53 10.75
N SER A 103 10.59 -2.61 11.86
CA SER A 103 11.22 -1.46 12.52
C SER A 103 12.45 -0.91 11.80
N SER A 104 13.01 -1.65 10.82
CA SER A 104 14.18 -1.23 10.03
C SER A 104 13.84 -0.09 9.06
N MET A 105 13.88 1.14 9.57
CA MET A 105 13.41 2.35 8.90
C MET A 105 14.51 3.12 8.16
N GLU A 106 15.76 2.98 8.58
CA GLU A 106 16.94 3.69 8.04
C GLU A 106 17.07 3.51 6.52
N ILE A 107 16.67 2.34 6.02
CA ILE A 107 16.77 1.98 4.61
C ILE A 107 15.88 2.88 3.71
N TYR A 108 14.89 3.59 4.28
CA TYR A 108 13.96 4.47 3.57
C TYR A 108 14.30 5.96 3.70
N GLN A 109 15.26 6.31 4.55
CA GLN A 109 15.66 7.69 4.78
C GLN A 109 16.75 8.12 3.78
N SER A 110 16.85 9.43 3.53
CA SER A 110 17.99 10.01 2.80
C SER A 110 19.23 10.01 3.71
N GLU A 111 20.43 9.80 3.14
CA GLU A 111 21.72 9.76 3.89
C GLU A 111 22.13 11.14 4.48
N SER A 112 21.27 12.15 4.36
CA SER A 112 21.48 13.50 4.89
C SER A 112 21.23 13.54 6.41
N HIS A 113 22.18 13.01 7.18
CA HIS A 113 22.10 12.83 8.64
C HIS A 113 22.31 14.09 9.50
N ASN A 114 22.43 15.28 8.92
CA ASN A 114 22.67 16.50 9.72
C ASN A 114 21.40 17.35 9.85
N GLY A 115 20.71 17.21 10.98
CA GLY A 115 19.74 18.20 11.49
C GLY A 115 18.29 18.07 11.03
N VAL A 116 17.93 17.09 10.20
CA VAL A 116 16.55 16.95 9.67
C VAL A 116 15.76 15.87 10.42
N MET A 117 14.57 16.21 10.95
CA MET A 117 13.72 15.24 11.68
C MET A 117 13.33 14.05 10.78
N PRO A 118 13.48 12.79 11.21
CA PRO A 118 13.12 11.62 10.41
C PRO A 118 11.61 11.55 10.17
N MET A 119 11.23 11.08 8.98
CA MET A 119 9.83 10.89 8.56
C MET A 119 9.49 9.41 8.56
N ILE A 120 8.21 9.08 8.81
CA ILE A 120 7.64 7.74 8.88
C ILE A 120 7.09 7.27 7.53
N PRO A 121 7.77 6.31 6.86
CA PRO A 121 7.22 5.59 5.73
C PRO A 121 6.41 4.38 6.20
N LEU A 122 5.45 3.97 5.38
CA LEU A 122 4.66 2.77 5.61
C LEU A 122 5.20 1.59 4.78
N GLY A 123 5.12 0.40 5.36
CA GLY A 123 5.38 -0.85 4.64
C GLY A 123 4.28 -1.14 3.63
N LEU A 124 4.65 -1.79 2.52
CA LEU A 124 3.66 -2.31 1.57
C LEU A 124 3.03 -3.58 2.15
N LYS A 125 1.74 -3.75 1.90
CA LYS A 125 1.05 -5.03 2.01
C LYS A 125 1.63 -6.00 1.00
N GLU A 126 1.68 -7.27 1.38
CA GLU A 126 2.09 -8.36 0.52
C GLU A 126 0.86 -9.15 0.03
N THR A 127 0.96 -9.80 -1.11
CA THR A 127 -0.12 -10.63 -1.66
C THR A 127 0.43 -11.92 -2.28
N LYS A 128 -0.41 -12.94 -2.35
CA LYS A 128 -0.10 -14.17 -3.09
C LYS A 128 -0.34 -14.00 -4.59
N GLU A 129 0.27 -14.93 -5.34
CA GLU A 129 0.05 -15.09 -6.77
C GLU A 129 -1.38 -15.53 -7.03
N ILE A 130 -1.96 -14.96 -8.07
CA ILE A 130 -3.27 -15.33 -8.58
C ILE A 130 -3.12 -15.45 -10.09
N ASP A 131 -3.65 -16.53 -10.63
CA ASP A 131 -3.83 -16.71 -12.05
C ASP A 131 -5.29 -16.43 -12.41
N PHE A 132 -5.51 -15.50 -13.34
CA PHE A 132 -6.85 -15.18 -13.82
C PHE A 132 -7.27 -16.04 -15.02
N MET A 133 -6.35 -16.79 -15.64
CA MET A 133 -6.60 -17.52 -16.89
C MET A 133 -7.77 -18.48 -16.77
N GLU A 134 -7.74 -19.39 -15.81
CA GLU A 134 -8.79 -20.41 -15.63
C GLU A 134 -10.15 -19.76 -15.34
N ALA A 135 -10.22 -18.95 -14.29
CA ALA A 135 -11.48 -18.33 -13.84
C ALA A 135 -12.12 -17.41 -14.90
N PHE A 136 -11.33 -16.63 -15.65
CA PHE A 136 -11.89 -15.76 -16.69
C PHE A 136 -12.23 -16.54 -17.96
N SER A 137 -11.46 -17.57 -18.33
CA SER A 137 -11.79 -18.41 -19.48
C SER A 137 -13.11 -19.15 -19.28
N ASP A 138 -13.30 -19.76 -18.11
CA ASP A 138 -14.54 -20.44 -17.75
C ASP A 138 -15.73 -19.47 -17.75
N PHE A 139 -15.54 -18.26 -17.22
CA PHE A 139 -16.58 -17.24 -17.23
C PHE A 139 -16.93 -16.76 -18.64
N ILE A 140 -15.94 -16.56 -19.51
CA ILE A 140 -16.15 -16.13 -20.91
C ILE A 140 -16.96 -17.17 -21.65
N LEU A 141 -16.58 -18.44 -21.54
CA LEU A 141 -17.28 -19.54 -22.19
C LEU A 141 -18.71 -19.68 -21.68
N GLU A 142 -18.92 -19.65 -20.36
CA GLU A 142 -20.25 -19.90 -19.77
C GLU A 142 -21.19 -18.69 -19.88
N HIS A 143 -20.68 -17.47 -19.65
CA HIS A 143 -21.53 -16.26 -19.60
C HIS A 143 -21.72 -15.60 -20.97
N TYR A 144 -20.63 -15.45 -21.72
CA TYR A 144 -20.66 -14.77 -23.01
C TYR A 144 -20.83 -15.76 -24.18
N SER A 145 -20.68 -17.07 -23.95
CA SER A 145 -20.72 -18.09 -25.01
C SER A 145 -19.67 -17.82 -26.10
N GLU A 146 -18.53 -17.27 -25.70
CA GLU A 146 -17.42 -16.93 -26.58
C GLU A 146 -16.21 -17.84 -26.33
N GLU A 147 -15.35 -17.97 -27.34
CA GLU A 147 -14.16 -18.81 -27.26
C GLU A 147 -13.04 -18.11 -26.46
N PRO A 148 -12.59 -18.67 -25.31
CA PRO A 148 -11.59 -18.02 -24.45
C PRO A 148 -10.24 -17.79 -25.12
N SER A 149 -9.88 -18.60 -26.13
CA SER A 149 -8.62 -18.46 -26.86
C SER A 149 -8.43 -17.09 -27.50
N THR A 150 -9.51 -16.37 -27.80
CA THR A 150 -9.49 -15.01 -28.35
C THR A 150 -8.98 -13.96 -27.36
N TYR A 151 -9.08 -14.24 -26.06
CA TYR A 151 -8.82 -13.28 -24.98
C TYR A 151 -7.57 -13.62 -24.16
N VAL A 152 -6.81 -14.64 -24.55
CA VAL A 152 -5.62 -15.12 -23.81
C VAL A 152 -4.64 -13.99 -23.53
N ASP A 153 -4.33 -13.16 -24.53
CA ASP A 153 -3.37 -12.05 -24.37
C ASP A 153 -3.87 -10.99 -23.38
N ALA A 154 -5.17 -10.70 -23.38
CA ALA A 154 -5.77 -9.73 -22.46
C ALA A 154 -5.82 -10.25 -21.02
N ILE A 155 -6.10 -11.54 -20.84
CA ILE A 155 -6.10 -12.19 -19.52
C ILE A 155 -4.66 -12.35 -19.00
N ALA A 156 -3.70 -12.62 -19.89
CA ALA A 156 -2.28 -12.63 -19.57
C ALA A 156 -1.81 -11.23 -19.12
N ASP A 157 -2.20 -10.14 -19.81
CA ASP A 157 -1.79 -8.78 -19.44
C ASP A 157 -2.27 -8.37 -18.04
N ILE A 158 -3.51 -8.68 -17.66
CA ILE A 158 -3.99 -8.38 -16.30
C ILE A 158 -3.30 -9.27 -15.26
N THR A 159 -3.02 -10.52 -15.58
CA THR A 159 -2.28 -11.45 -14.72
C THR A 159 -0.86 -10.94 -14.49
N ASP A 160 -0.14 -10.59 -15.55
CA ASP A 160 1.22 -10.07 -15.47
C ASP A 160 1.28 -8.70 -14.78
N THR A 161 0.30 -7.82 -15.05
CA THR A 161 0.17 -6.53 -14.36
C THR A 161 -0.02 -6.75 -12.85
N ARG A 162 -0.87 -7.69 -12.44
CA ARG A 162 -1.02 -8.08 -11.03
C ARG A 162 0.28 -8.61 -10.45
N GLN A 163 0.97 -9.51 -11.15
CA GLN A 163 2.21 -10.11 -10.67
C GLN A 163 3.30 -9.04 -10.46
N ALA A 164 3.39 -8.07 -11.36
CA ALA A 164 4.26 -6.92 -11.22
C ALA A 164 3.91 -6.06 -9.98
N CYS A 165 2.63 -5.93 -9.63
CA CYS A 165 2.15 -5.20 -8.45
C CYS A 165 2.57 -5.83 -7.10
N LYS A 166 3.08 -7.07 -7.07
CA LYS A 166 3.67 -7.66 -5.86
C LYS A 166 4.97 -6.98 -5.46
N THR A 167 5.73 -6.50 -6.44
CA THR A 167 7.05 -5.87 -6.25
C THR A 167 7.14 -4.56 -7.01
N PRO A 168 6.27 -3.57 -6.72
CA PRO A 168 6.31 -2.29 -7.41
C PRO A 168 7.61 -1.57 -7.07
N SER A 169 8.14 -0.82 -8.04
CA SER A 169 9.24 0.11 -7.78
C SER A 169 8.78 1.24 -6.85
N ARG A 170 9.72 1.88 -6.17
CA ARG A 170 9.41 2.88 -5.13
C ARG A 170 9.62 4.27 -5.71
N ASP A 171 8.98 4.51 -6.84
CA ASP A 171 9.12 5.68 -7.70
C ASP A 171 7.83 5.88 -8.52
N ALA A 172 7.87 6.84 -9.45
CA ALA A 172 6.74 7.16 -10.32
C ALA A 172 6.24 5.95 -11.14
N LEU A 173 7.14 5.07 -11.60
CA LEU A 173 6.75 3.87 -12.35
C LEU A 173 5.94 2.90 -11.49
N GLY A 174 6.34 2.74 -10.22
CA GLY A 174 5.60 1.88 -9.29
C GLY A 174 4.23 2.44 -8.94
N THR A 175 4.11 3.77 -8.80
CA THR A 175 2.80 4.42 -8.64
C THR A 175 1.92 4.24 -9.87
N ALA A 176 2.47 4.38 -11.07
CA ALA A 176 1.75 4.19 -12.33
C ALA A 176 1.30 2.74 -12.51
N LEU A 177 2.14 1.77 -12.14
CA LEU A 177 1.81 0.34 -12.16
C LEU A 177 0.62 0.00 -11.26
N LEU A 178 0.64 0.44 -9.99
CA LEU A 178 -0.47 0.19 -9.07
C LEU A 178 -1.75 0.89 -9.52
N PHE A 179 -1.64 2.11 -10.05
CA PHE A 179 -2.79 2.84 -10.58
C PHE A 179 -3.38 2.18 -11.84
N ARG A 180 -2.54 1.69 -12.75
CA ARG A 180 -2.96 0.87 -13.91
C ARG A 180 -3.75 -0.34 -13.43
N TYR A 181 -3.22 -1.08 -12.47
CA TYR A 181 -3.90 -2.27 -11.96
C TYR A 181 -5.23 -1.94 -11.29
N TYR A 182 -5.28 -0.89 -10.46
CA TYR A 182 -6.52 -0.41 -9.86
C TYR A 182 -7.59 -0.07 -10.92
N ASN A 183 -7.20 0.56 -12.02
CA ASN A 183 -8.11 0.86 -13.13
C ASN A 183 -8.56 -0.41 -13.87
N LEU A 184 -7.70 -1.39 -14.06
CA LEU A 184 -8.10 -2.69 -14.62
C LEU A 184 -9.15 -3.39 -13.75
N LEU A 185 -9.00 -3.34 -12.43
CA LEU A 185 -9.98 -3.90 -11.49
C LEU A 185 -11.36 -3.25 -11.61
N TYR A 186 -11.47 -1.99 -12.03
CA TYR A 186 -12.75 -1.35 -12.31
C TYR A 186 -13.47 -2.02 -13.49
N TYR A 187 -12.75 -2.34 -14.57
CA TYR A 187 -13.33 -3.03 -15.72
C TYR A 187 -13.66 -4.48 -15.40
N VAL A 188 -12.82 -5.17 -14.62
CA VAL A 188 -13.06 -6.54 -14.17
C VAL A 188 -14.34 -6.61 -13.33
N GLU A 189 -14.50 -5.73 -12.34
CA GLU A 189 -15.68 -5.71 -11.48
C GLU A 189 -16.98 -5.60 -12.28
N ARG A 190 -16.99 -4.77 -13.33
CA ARG A 190 -18.18 -4.54 -14.16
C ARG A 190 -18.49 -5.67 -15.15
N ARG A 191 -17.49 -6.44 -15.58
CA ARG A 191 -17.64 -7.46 -16.65
C ARG A 191 -17.66 -8.90 -16.16
N PHE A 192 -16.97 -9.18 -15.06
CA PHE A 192 -16.73 -10.55 -14.56
C PHE A 192 -17.35 -10.80 -13.18
N ILE A 193 -17.77 -9.76 -12.45
CA ILE A 193 -18.31 -9.91 -11.10
C ILE A 193 -19.78 -9.49 -11.04
N PRO A 194 -20.70 -10.31 -11.55
CA PRO A 194 -22.11 -10.07 -11.31
C PRO A 194 -22.44 -10.36 -9.83
N PRO A 195 -23.41 -9.66 -9.22
CA PRO A 195 -23.69 -9.72 -7.78
C PRO A 195 -24.16 -11.10 -7.29
N ASP A 196 -24.61 -11.96 -8.19
CA ASP A 196 -25.22 -13.26 -7.95
C ASP A 196 -24.31 -14.45 -8.30
N ARG A 197 -23.13 -14.22 -8.89
CA ARG A 197 -22.22 -15.30 -9.31
C ARG A 197 -20.85 -15.19 -8.66
N ASN A 198 -20.33 -16.33 -8.25
CA ASN A 198 -18.97 -16.47 -7.75
C ASN A 198 -18.05 -16.99 -8.85
N ILE A 199 -17.04 -16.21 -9.22
CA ILE A 199 -16.01 -16.61 -10.19
C ILE A 199 -14.85 -17.41 -9.60
N GLY A 200 -14.89 -17.74 -8.30
CA GLY A 200 -13.91 -18.65 -7.69
C GLY A 200 -12.54 -18.02 -7.40
N ILE A 201 -12.38 -16.71 -7.55
CA ILE A 201 -11.11 -16.00 -7.27
C ILE A 201 -11.04 -15.57 -5.81
N PHE A 202 -9.89 -15.81 -5.18
CA PHE A 202 -9.60 -15.44 -3.80
C PHE A 202 -8.38 -14.53 -3.71
N PHE A 203 -8.59 -13.32 -3.21
CA PHE A 203 -7.57 -12.32 -2.96
C PHE A 203 -7.03 -12.47 -1.55
N GLU A 204 -5.80 -12.97 -1.44
CA GLU A 204 -5.11 -13.15 -0.16
C GLU A 204 -4.00 -12.11 0.02
N TRP A 205 -4.23 -11.21 0.98
CA TRP A 205 -3.33 -10.12 1.34
C TRP A 205 -2.86 -10.23 2.78
N TYR A 206 -1.62 -9.77 3.02
CA TYR A 206 -1.05 -9.65 4.35
C TYR A 206 -1.20 -8.22 4.85
N ASP A 207 -1.64 -8.10 6.10
CA ASP A 207 -1.69 -6.84 6.82
C ASP A 207 -0.29 -6.22 6.96
N SER A 208 -0.12 -4.95 6.58
CA SER A 208 1.19 -4.30 6.57
C SER A 208 1.74 -4.01 7.97
N LEU A 209 0.87 -4.00 9.00
CA LEU A 209 1.23 -3.65 10.37
C LEU A 209 1.48 -4.90 11.24
N THR A 210 0.65 -5.92 11.06
CA THR A 210 0.60 -7.13 11.89
C THR A 210 1.05 -8.40 11.17
N GLY A 211 1.15 -8.37 9.83
CA GLY A 211 1.50 -9.54 9.00
C GLY A 211 0.39 -10.60 8.92
N VAL A 212 -0.78 -10.37 9.52
CA VAL A 212 -1.87 -11.35 9.54
C VAL A 212 -2.49 -11.46 8.13
N PRO A 213 -2.65 -12.68 7.57
CA PRO A 213 -3.32 -12.87 6.29
C PRO A 213 -4.81 -12.57 6.38
N SER A 214 -5.36 -12.02 5.31
CA SER A 214 -6.79 -11.86 5.08
C SER A 214 -7.10 -12.31 3.66
N CYS A 215 -8.07 -13.21 3.53
CA CYS A 215 -8.50 -13.77 2.26
C CYS A 215 -9.96 -13.39 2.00
N GLN A 216 -10.22 -12.74 0.86
CA GLN A 216 -11.58 -12.33 0.45
C GLN A 216 -11.78 -12.61 -1.03
N ARG A 217 -13.06 -12.75 -1.42
CA ARG A 217 -13.44 -12.89 -2.83
C ARG A 217 -13.80 -11.56 -3.49
N THR A 218 -13.88 -10.48 -2.71
CA THR A 218 -14.41 -9.20 -3.19
C THR A 218 -13.32 -8.40 -3.92
N ILE A 219 -13.64 -7.91 -5.12
CA ILE A 219 -12.75 -6.97 -5.84
C ILE A 219 -12.53 -5.71 -5.01
N SER A 220 -13.52 -5.29 -4.22
CA SER A 220 -13.38 -4.13 -3.33
C SER A 220 -12.22 -4.30 -2.33
N PHE A 221 -11.99 -5.52 -1.82
CA PHE A 221 -10.83 -5.79 -0.96
C PHE A 221 -9.50 -5.68 -1.72
N GLU A 222 -9.44 -6.26 -2.91
CA GLU A 222 -8.27 -6.19 -3.79
C GLU A 222 -7.91 -4.73 -4.17
N LYS A 223 -8.93 -3.92 -4.49
CA LYS A 223 -8.81 -2.49 -4.75
C LYS A 223 -8.29 -1.72 -3.54
N ALA A 224 -8.85 -1.95 -2.36
CA ALA A 224 -8.43 -1.29 -1.13
C ALA A 224 -6.96 -1.61 -0.80
N CYS A 225 -6.54 -2.86 -0.93
CA CYS A 225 -5.15 -3.28 -0.71
C CYS A 225 -4.19 -2.67 -1.74
N THR A 226 -4.58 -2.62 -3.02
CA THR A 226 -3.80 -1.99 -4.09
C THR A 226 -3.61 -0.48 -3.82
N LEU A 227 -4.67 0.22 -3.44
CA LEU A 227 -4.61 1.63 -3.05
C LEU A 227 -3.77 1.85 -1.80
N PHE A 228 -3.85 0.96 -0.81
CA PHE A 228 -2.99 1.05 0.37
C PHE A 228 -1.51 1.02 -0.02
N ASN A 229 -1.12 0.11 -0.92
CA ASN A 229 0.25 0.06 -1.44
C ASN A 229 0.63 1.31 -2.23
N LEU A 230 -0.31 1.91 -2.97
CA LEU A 230 -0.09 3.18 -3.67
C LEU A 230 0.21 4.30 -2.67
N GLY A 231 -0.60 4.42 -1.61
CA GLY A 231 -0.36 5.36 -0.51
C GLY A 231 0.98 5.10 0.18
N ALA A 232 1.31 3.84 0.47
CA ALA A 232 2.57 3.44 1.08
C ALA A 232 3.79 3.83 0.22
N ILE A 233 3.74 3.66 -1.11
CA ILE A 233 4.80 4.11 -2.01
C ILE A 233 4.99 5.63 -1.94
N TYR A 234 3.90 6.40 -1.94
CA TYR A 234 4.01 7.85 -1.78
C TYR A 234 4.66 8.23 -0.45
N THR A 235 4.39 7.52 0.65
CA THR A 235 5.10 7.78 1.92
C THR A 235 6.61 7.56 1.77
N GLN A 236 7.03 6.50 1.07
CA GLN A 236 8.44 6.15 0.85
C GLN A 236 9.15 7.08 -0.13
N ILE A 237 8.44 7.62 -1.12
CA ILE A 237 8.94 8.68 -2.00
C ILE A 237 9.12 9.97 -1.18
N GLY A 238 8.12 10.32 -0.37
CA GLY A 238 8.13 11.50 0.49
C GLY A 238 9.31 11.54 1.47
N THR A 239 9.70 10.39 2.05
CA THR A 239 10.86 10.30 2.96
C THR A 239 12.21 10.37 2.27
N ARG A 240 12.26 10.16 0.95
CA ARG A 240 13.51 10.10 0.18
C ARG A 240 13.97 11.44 -0.39
N HIS A 241 13.06 12.39 -0.56
CA HIS A 241 13.43 13.70 -1.12
C HIS A 241 14.44 14.41 -0.21
N ASP A 242 15.30 15.22 -0.84
CA ASP A 242 16.25 16.05 -0.13
C ASP A 242 15.55 17.24 0.52
N ARG A 243 15.28 17.11 1.81
CA ARG A 243 14.59 18.12 2.61
C ARG A 243 15.48 19.28 3.07
N THR A 244 16.73 19.34 2.60
CA THR A 244 17.59 20.53 2.74
C THR A 244 17.35 21.56 1.63
N THR A 245 16.52 21.23 0.63
CA THR A 245 16.18 22.12 -0.49
C THR A 245 14.70 22.46 -0.49
N ALA A 246 14.34 23.66 -0.96
CA ALA A 246 12.95 24.08 -1.08
C ALA A 246 12.14 23.17 -2.02
N ASP A 247 12.75 22.69 -3.10
CA ASP A 247 12.12 21.81 -4.08
C ASP A 247 11.87 20.41 -3.52
N GLY A 248 12.85 19.83 -2.82
CA GLY A 248 12.68 18.54 -2.17
C GLY A 248 11.64 18.59 -1.04
N LEU A 249 11.55 19.70 -0.31
CA LEU A 249 10.48 19.92 0.67
C LEU A 249 9.10 19.99 0.01
N ASN A 250 8.95 20.70 -1.13
CA ASN A 250 7.69 20.71 -1.87
C ASN A 250 7.30 19.32 -2.38
N ALA A 251 8.26 18.57 -2.90
CA ALA A 251 8.04 17.20 -3.39
C ALA A 251 7.66 16.24 -2.24
N SER A 252 8.26 16.38 -1.06
CA SER A 252 7.85 15.64 0.15
C SER A 252 6.42 15.99 0.56
N VAL A 253 6.06 17.28 0.58
CA VAL A 253 4.69 17.73 0.89
C VAL A 253 3.69 17.11 -0.07
N ASP A 254 3.92 17.22 -1.38
CA ASP A 254 3.05 16.64 -2.42
C ASP A 254 2.88 15.13 -2.21
N SER A 255 3.98 14.42 -1.96
CA SER A 255 3.96 12.97 -1.71
C SER A 255 3.12 12.60 -0.48
N PHE A 256 3.31 13.28 0.65
CA PHE A 256 2.54 12.99 1.87
C PHE A 256 1.07 13.37 1.73
N LEU A 257 0.75 14.46 1.03
CA LEU A 257 -0.64 14.85 0.76
C LEU A 257 -1.35 13.86 -0.17
N ARG A 258 -0.67 13.34 -1.21
CA ARG A 258 -1.20 12.25 -2.04
C ARG A 258 -1.48 11.00 -1.22
N ALA A 259 -0.54 10.60 -0.36
CA ALA A 259 -0.73 9.46 0.54
C ALA A 259 -1.95 9.68 1.47
N ALA A 260 -2.07 10.87 2.08
CA ALA A 260 -3.20 11.23 2.93
C ALA A 260 -4.54 11.14 2.16
N GLY A 261 -4.59 11.67 0.94
CA GLY A 261 -5.78 11.61 0.08
C GLY A 261 -6.17 10.19 -0.28
N ILE A 262 -5.19 9.33 -0.58
CA ILE A 262 -5.43 7.91 -0.86
C ILE A 262 -5.99 7.19 0.37
N PHE A 263 -5.40 7.36 1.54
CA PHE A 263 -5.91 6.72 2.77
C PHE A 263 -7.30 7.22 3.15
N ARG A 264 -7.59 8.52 2.94
CA ARG A 264 -8.94 9.07 3.12
C ARG A 264 -9.92 8.46 2.12
N HIS A 265 -9.55 8.34 0.85
CA HIS A 265 -10.40 7.69 -0.14
C HIS A 265 -10.69 6.23 0.21
N ILE A 266 -9.71 5.49 0.74
CA ILE A 266 -9.92 4.11 1.21
C ILE A 266 -10.95 4.10 2.35
N TYR A 267 -10.80 4.99 3.32
CA TYR A 267 -11.69 5.14 4.47
C TYR A 267 -13.14 5.41 4.03
N ASP A 268 -13.35 6.33 3.08
CA ASP A 268 -14.69 6.73 2.64
C ASP A 268 -15.37 5.66 1.77
N THR A 269 -14.58 4.86 1.04
CA THR A 269 -15.10 3.96 -0.02
C THR A 269 -15.25 2.51 0.42
N PHE A 270 -14.31 1.99 1.23
CA PHE A 270 -14.22 0.55 1.52
C PHE A 270 -14.57 0.26 2.99
N THR A 271 -15.87 0.13 3.26
CA THR A 271 -16.36 -0.24 4.59
C THR A 271 -16.16 -1.74 4.87
N ASN A 272 -15.98 -2.11 6.15
CA ASN A 272 -15.88 -3.51 6.62
C ASN A 272 -14.68 -4.32 6.10
N ALA A 273 -13.52 -3.68 5.91
CA ALA A 273 -12.31 -4.39 5.55
C ALA A 273 -11.89 -5.41 6.63
N PRO A 274 -11.43 -6.61 6.24
CA PRO A 274 -11.10 -7.69 7.18
C PRO A 274 -9.75 -7.50 7.89
N SER A 275 -8.84 -6.70 7.32
CA SER A 275 -7.49 -6.48 7.85
C SER A 275 -7.42 -5.26 8.78
N MET A 276 -6.49 -5.28 9.73
CA MET A 276 -6.36 -4.24 10.76
C MET A 276 -5.91 -2.91 10.17
N ASP A 277 -4.98 -2.95 9.20
CA ASP A 277 -4.43 -1.80 8.47
C ASP A 277 -5.46 -1.03 7.64
N LEU A 278 -6.59 -1.65 7.33
CA LEU A 278 -7.72 -1.05 6.61
C LEU A 278 -8.89 -0.66 7.55
N LYS A 279 -8.75 -0.83 8.87
CA LYS A 279 -9.80 -0.39 9.80
C LYS A 279 -9.92 1.13 9.82
N PRO A 280 -11.15 1.68 9.93
CA PRO A 280 -11.37 3.13 9.92
C PRO A 280 -10.48 3.90 10.92
N GLN A 281 -10.33 3.38 12.14
CA GLN A 281 -9.53 4.02 13.18
C GLN A 281 -8.04 4.08 12.81
N VAL A 282 -7.53 3.04 12.14
CA VAL A 282 -6.14 2.99 11.68
C VAL A 282 -5.94 3.96 10.52
N LEU A 283 -6.85 3.95 9.53
CA LEU A 283 -6.80 4.86 8.39
C LEU A 283 -6.86 6.34 8.82
N ASP A 284 -7.69 6.71 9.79
CA ASP A 284 -7.71 8.08 10.33
C ASP A 284 -6.37 8.49 10.97
N VAL A 285 -5.71 7.56 11.68
CA VAL A 285 -4.37 7.78 12.22
C VAL A 285 -3.35 7.92 11.08
N LEU A 286 -3.41 7.09 10.04
CA LEU A 286 -2.51 7.18 8.89
C LEU A 286 -2.69 8.51 8.15
N VAL A 287 -3.93 8.95 7.92
CA VAL A 287 -4.22 10.28 7.33
C VAL A 287 -3.63 11.39 8.20
N SER A 288 -3.88 11.35 9.50
CA SER A 288 -3.37 12.36 10.45
C SER A 288 -1.85 12.40 10.49
N LEU A 289 -1.20 11.23 10.43
CA LEU A 289 0.25 11.10 10.35
C LEU A 289 0.79 11.73 9.06
N MET A 290 0.22 11.40 7.91
CA MET A 290 0.64 11.97 6.63
C MET A 290 0.50 13.49 6.58
N LEU A 291 -0.64 14.02 7.06
CA LEU A 291 -0.84 15.47 7.17
C LEU A 291 0.16 16.14 8.13
N SER A 292 0.51 15.47 9.22
CA SER A 292 1.50 15.98 10.17
C SER A 292 2.91 16.05 9.55
N GLN A 293 3.30 15.03 8.78
CA GLN A 293 4.58 15.02 8.06
C GLN A 293 4.63 16.07 6.95
N ALA A 294 3.52 16.29 6.23
CA ALA A 294 3.42 17.38 5.26
C ALA A 294 3.60 18.76 5.93
N ARG A 295 2.96 18.98 7.08
CA ARG A 295 3.10 20.23 7.84
C ARG A 295 4.52 20.45 8.34
N GLU A 296 5.20 19.40 8.80
CA GLU A 296 6.60 19.48 9.18
C GLU A 296 7.49 19.89 8.01
N CYS A 297 7.29 19.33 6.81
CA CYS A 297 8.02 19.74 5.62
C CYS A 297 7.74 21.21 5.25
N LEU A 298 6.49 21.68 5.39
CA LEU A 298 6.17 23.09 5.20
C LEU A 298 6.89 23.97 6.21
N PHE A 299 6.91 23.58 7.48
CA PHE A 299 7.62 24.30 8.54
C PHE A 299 9.12 24.42 8.22
N ALA A 300 9.77 23.30 7.87
CA ALA A 300 11.18 23.29 7.46
C ALA A 300 11.44 24.20 6.26
N LYS A 301 10.52 24.25 5.28
CA LYS A 301 10.64 25.14 4.11
C LYS A 301 10.62 26.61 4.52
N PHE A 302 9.73 26.98 5.43
CA PHE A 302 9.67 28.35 5.94
C PHE A 302 10.94 28.73 6.71
N GLN A 303 11.52 27.82 7.50
CA GLN A 303 12.80 28.06 8.18
C GLN A 303 13.91 28.35 7.17
N LEU A 304 14.03 27.51 6.13
CA LEU A 304 15.02 27.68 5.08
C LEU A 304 14.86 29.01 4.31
N GLN A 305 13.62 29.41 3.99
CA GLN A 305 13.35 30.70 3.36
C GLN A 305 13.70 31.89 4.26
N THR A 306 13.47 31.75 5.56
CA THR A 306 13.80 32.80 6.54
C THR A 306 15.32 32.97 6.67
N GLU A 307 16.06 31.86 6.71
CA GLU A 307 17.53 31.88 6.76
C GLU A 307 18.15 32.56 5.53
N ILE A 308 17.56 32.36 4.34
CA ILE A 308 18.03 33.00 3.09
C ILE A 308 17.74 34.51 3.06
N LEU A 309 16.67 34.97 3.72
CA LEU A 309 16.24 36.37 3.70
C LEU A 309 16.89 37.25 4.79
N CYS A 310 17.64 36.66 5.73
CA CYS A 310 18.26 37.38 6.83
C CYS A 310 19.71 37.83 6.53
N GLU A 311 19.88 39.12 6.23
CA GLU A 311 21.08 39.86 6.64
C GLU A 311 21.07 40.08 8.17
N PRO A 312 22.22 40.25 8.84
CA PRO A 312 22.40 40.06 10.30
C PRO A 312 21.83 41.17 11.21
N GLU A 313 20.73 41.82 10.85
CA GLU A 313 20.08 42.83 11.70
C GLU A 313 18.55 42.71 11.69
N SER A 314 17.97 41.92 12.60
CA SER A 314 16.81 42.34 13.43
C SER A 314 16.25 41.21 14.31
N MET A 315 16.20 41.51 15.61
CA MET A 315 15.86 40.61 16.71
C MET A 315 14.33 40.52 16.95
N ASP A 316 13.55 39.92 16.04
CA ASP A 316 12.14 39.54 16.35
C ASP A 316 11.65 38.25 15.65
N HIS A 317 12.57 37.45 15.12
CA HIS A 317 12.24 36.32 14.24
C HIS A 317 11.75 35.08 15.00
N SER A 318 12.28 34.84 16.19
CA SER A 318 11.83 33.74 17.05
C SER A 318 10.35 33.86 17.40
N ARG A 319 9.81 35.08 17.53
CA ARG A 319 8.38 35.29 17.85
C ARG A 319 7.45 34.99 16.67
N ILE A 320 7.87 35.26 15.44
CA ILE A 320 7.08 34.95 14.23
C ILE A 320 7.07 33.43 13.98
N ILE A 321 8.22 32.78 14.07
CA ILE A 321 8.35 31.32 13.94
C ILE A 321 7.53 30.61 15.02
N ILE A 322 7.59 31.07 16.28
CA ILE A 322 6.79 30.51 17.38
C ILE A 322 5.29 30.76 17.15
N LYS A 323 4.88 31.97 16.74
CA LYS A 323 3.46 32.28 16.49
C LYS A 323 2.89 31.47 15.33
N LEU A 324 3.66 31.21 14.27
CA LEU A 324 3.24 30.40 13.12
C LEU A 324 3.28 28.90 13.41
N ALA A 325 4.27 28.39 14.14
CA ALA A 325 4.26 27.02 14.64
C ALA A 325 3.04 26.76 15.54
N VAL A 326 2.67 27.75 16.36
CA VAL A 326 1.43 27.73 17.16
C VAL A 326 0.18 27.85 16.29
N LEU A 327 0.19 28.64 15.21
CA LEU A 327 -0.94 28.74 14.27
C LEU A 327 -1.17 27.43 13.51
N MET A 328 -0.10 26.80 13.01
CA MET A 328 -0.16 25.50 12.34
C MET A 328 -0.59 24.37 13.30
N ARG A 329 -0.26 24.46 14.60
CA ARG A 329 -0.80 23.56 15.64
C ARG A 329 -2.26 23.82 16.01
N ARG A 330 -2.75 25.07 15.89
CA ARG A 330 -4.12 25.46 16.24
C ARG A 330 -5.17 25.19 15.17
N MET A 331 -4.75 24.94 13.92
CA MET A 331 -5.63 24.55 12.82
C MET A 331 -5.83 23.02 12.73
N ALA A 332 -5.61 22.30 13.83
CA ALA A 332 -5.81 20.86 13.99
C ALA A 332 -7.20 20.58 14.58
#